data_AF-K7W572-F1
#
_entry.id   AF-K7W572-F1
#
_cell.length_a   1.000
_cell.length_b   1.000
_cell.length_c   1.000
_cell.angle_alpha   90.00
_cell.angle_beta   90.00
_cell.angle_gamma   90.00
#
_symmetry.space_group_name_H-M   'P 1'
#
loop_
_entity.id
_entity.type
_entity.pdbx_description
1 polymer ?
#
loop_
_entity_poly.entity_id
_entity_poly.type
_entity_poly.pdbx_seq_one_letter_code
_entity_poly.pdbx_strand_id
1 'polypeptide(L)' 'MSTSIAEILPAIAALSHADKFQLVQIVLTQLAQEDSIKFGQIQQPTQPFSPRSFFGVTHQPKQVIDDYLTSNREGWL' A
#
# COMPACT_ATOMS: atom_id res chain seq x y z
N MET A 1 30.36 11.45 -4.81
CA MET A 1 30.20 12.01 -3.44
C MET A 1 29.21 11.12 -2.72
N SER A 2 29.68 10.29 -1.79
CA SER A 2 28.83 9.34 -1.05
C SER A 2 28.12 10.11 0.06
N THR A 3 26.88 10.56 -0.18
CA THR A 3 26.06 11.17 0.89
C THR A 3 25.75 10.10 1.93
N SER A 4 26.16 10.34 3.17
CA SER A 4 25.94 9.38 4.26
C SER A 4 24.47 9.39 4.67
N ILE A 5 23.92 8.23 5.02
CA ILE A 5 22.55 8.12 5.58
C ILE A 5 22.38 9.07 6.77
N ALA A 6 23.44 9.24 7.58
CA ALA A 6 23.43 10.13 8.74
C ALA A 6 23.14 11.61 8.38
N GLU A 7 23.50 12.05 7.17
CA GLU A 7 23.26 13.42 6.69
C GLU A 7 21.83 13.59 6.13
N ILE A 8 21.18 12.49 5.74
CA ILE A 8 19.84 12.47 5.15
C ILE A 8 18.75 12.39 6.24
N LEU A 9 19.04 11.74 7.37
CA LEU A 9 18.07 11.57 8.48
C LEU A 9 17.46 12.90 8.98
N PRO A 10 18.22 13.99 9.17
CA PRO A 10 17.64 15.27 9.57
C PRO A 10 16.68 15.85 8.54
N ALA A 11 16.97 15.66 7.25
CA ALA A 11 16.10 16.12 6.16
C ALA A 11 14.79 15.33 6.11
N ILE A 12 14.84 14.00 6.35
CA ILE A 12 13.65 13.15 6.48
C ILE A 12 12.84 13.54 7.73
N ALA A 13 13.50 13.87 8.84
CA ALA A 13 12.81 14.25 10.08
C ALA A 13 11.96 15.52 9.90
N ALA A 14 12.41 16.47 9.07
CA ALA A 14 11.71 17.71 8.75
C ALA A 14 10.51 17.53 7.79
N LEU A 15 10.38 16.37 7.13
CA LEU A 15 9.25 16.09 6.25
C LEU A 15 7.93 15.98 7.02
N SER A 16 6.83 16.30 6.34
CA SER A 16 5.50 16.06 6.87
C SER A 16 5.24 14.56 7.04
N HIS A 17 4.19 14.21 7.81
CA HIS A 17 3.84 12.81 7.99
C HIS A 17 3.46 12.12 6.66
N ALA A 18 2.74 12.82 5.78
CA ALA A 18 2.37 12.31 4.46
C ALA A 18 3.61 12.09 3.58
N ASP A 19 4.55 13.02 3.58
CA ASP A 19 5.77 12.92 2.77
C ASP A 19 6.68 11.78 3.26
N LYS A 20 6.73 11.55 4.58
CA LYS A 20 7.43 10.38 5.16
C LYS A 20 6.82 9.07 4.66
N PHE A 21 5.49 8.99 4.62
CA PHE A 21 4.81 7.82 4.07
C PHE A 21 5.10 7.62 2.59
N GLN A 22 5.05 8.68 1.78
CA GLN A 22 5.40 8.61 0.36
C GLN A 22 6.84 8.15 0.16
N LEU A 23 7.78 8.66 0.95
CA LEU A 23 9.18 8.26 0.89
C LEU A 23 9.35 6.77 1.19
N VAL A 24 8.67 6.24 2.21
CA VAL A 24 8.68 4.80 2.51
C VAL A 24 8.11 3.98 1.35
N GLN A 25 6.99 4.42 0.75
CA GLN A 25 6.41 3.74 -0.42
C GLN A 25 7.38 3.67 -1.60
N ILE A 26 8.10 4.77 -1.87
CA ILE A 26 9.11 4.83 -2.93
C ILE A 26 10.24 3.84 -2.64
N VAL A 27 10.79 3.86 -1.42
CA VAL A 27 11.89 2.95 -1.02
C VAL A 27 11.47 1.48 -1.12
N LEU A 28 10.29 1.14 -0.63
CA LEU A 28 9.76 -0.23 -0.74
C LEU A 28 9.56 -0.66 -2.21
N THR A 29 9.11 0.27 -3.06
CA THR A 29 8.94 0.00 -4.50
C THR A 29 10.30 -0.25 -5.18
N GLN A 30 11.33 0.52 -4.79
CA GLN A 30 12.68 0.35 -5.31
C GLN A 30 13.28 -1.00 -4.88
N LEU A 31 13.17 -1.36 -3.60
CA LEU A 31 13.65 -2.66 -3.10
C LEU A 31 12.96 -3.83 -3.80
N ALA A 32 11.64 -3.75 -4.00
CA ALA A 32 10.91 -4.78 -4.74
C ALA A 32 11.38 -4.93 -6.20
N GLN A 33 11.76 -3.82 -6.85
CA GLN A 33 12.34 -3.85 -8.20
C GLN A 33 13.74 -4.49 -8.21
N GLU A 34 14.58 -4.16 -7.21
CA GLU A 34 15.94 -4.70 -7.08
C GLU A 34 15.95 -6.21 -6.84
N ASP A 35 15.09 -6.69 -5.95
CA ASP A 35 14.98 -8.12 -5.63
C ASP A 35 14.29 -8.93 -6.75
N SER A 36 13.96 -8.30 -7.87
CA SER A 36 13.16 -8.89 -8.94
C SER A 36 11.91 -9.59 -8.40
N ILE A 37 11.38 -9.06 -7.29
CA ILE A 37 10.05 -9.39 -6.81
C ILE A 37 9.17 -8.84 -7.90
N LYS A 38 8.84 -9.71 -8.87
CA LYS A 38 7.63 -9.54 -9.64
C LYS A 38 6.60 -9.33 -8.55
N PHE A 39 6.05 -8.12 -8.46
CA PHE A 39 4.79 -7.91 -7.78
C PHE A 39 3.87 -8.93 -8.42
N GLY A 40 3.83 -10.12 -7.84
CA GLY A 40 3.25 -11.31 -8.41
C GLY A 40 1.79 -11.10 -8.24
N GLN A 41 1.25 -10.22 -9.08
CA GLN A 41 0.01 -9.53 -8.83
C GLN A 41 -0.07 -9.11 -7.35
N ILE A 42 0.47 -7.94 -7.00
CA ILE A 42 -0.38 -7.14 -6.11
C ILE A 42 -1.65 -7.03 -6.95
N GLN A 43 -2.63 -7.88 -6.65
CA GLN A 43 -3.95 -7.76 -7.21
C GLN A 43 -4.34 -6.38 -6.74
N GLN A 44 -4.10 -5.37 -7.58
CA GLN A 44 -4.72 -4.09 -7.42
C GLN A 44 -6.17 -4.48 -7.27
N PRO A 45 -6.78 -4.17 -6.12
CA PRO A 45 -8.19 -4.41 -5.95
C PRO A 45 -8.86 -3.93 -7.23
N THR A 46 -9.57 -4.81 -7.93
CA THR A 46 -10.25 -4.45 -9.18
C THR A 46 -11.14 -3.22 -8.98
N GLN A 47 -11.48 -2.92 -7.72
CA GLN A 47 -12.04 -1.67 -7.26
C GLN A 47 -11.31 -1.12 -6.02
N PRO A 48 -11.09 0.22 -5.95
CA PRO A 48 -10.64 0.90 -4.74
C PRO A 48 -11.49 0.52 -3.52
N PHE A 49 -10.85 0.27 -2.37
CA PHE A 49 -11.59 -0.01 -1.13
C PHE A 49 -12.42 1.21 -0.73
N SER A 50 -13.75 1.05 -0.74
CA SER A 50 -14.69 2.09 -0.29
C SER A 50 -15.19 1.73 1.11
N PRO A 51 -14.68 2.36 2.19
CA PRO A 51 -15.08 2.03 3.56
C PRO A 51 -16.59 2.22 3.79
N ARG A 52 -17.22 3.19 3.12
CA ARG A 52 -18.67 3.42 3.18
C ARG A 52 -19.49 2.22 2.71
N SER A 53 -18.93 1.43 1.80
CA SER A 53 -19.53 0.21 1.29
C SER A 53 -19.47 -0.95 2.29
N PHE A 54 -18.45 -0.98 3.16
CA PHE A 54 -18.22 -2.04 4.14
C PHE A 54 -18.87 -1.76 5.50
N PHE A 55 -18.92 -0.50 5.93
CA PHE A 55 -19.47 -0.12 7.25
C PHE A 55 -21.00 0.08 7.24
N GLY A 56 -21.71 -0.56 6.30
CA GLY A 56 -23.18 -0.59 6.27
C GLY A 56 -23.87 0.72 5.86
N VAL A 57 -23.12 1.78 5.50
CA VAL A 57 -23.67 3.11 5.16
C VAL A 57 -24.49 3.08 3.87
N THR A 58 -24.14 2.20 2.94
CA THR A 58 -24.79 2.07 1.63
C THR A 58 -25.74 0.88 1.52
N HIS A 59 -26.01 0.16 2.62
CA HIS A 59 -26.85 -1.05 2.63
C HIS A 59 -26.51 -2.07 1.53
N GLN A 60 -25.22 -2.24 1.21
CA GLN A 60 -24.84 -3.26 0.24
C GLN A 60 -25.16 -4.66 0.77
N PRO A 61 -25.66 -5.58 -0.10
CA PRO A 61 -25.88 -6.95 0.28
C PRO A 61 -24.59 -7.58 0.78
N LYS A 62 -24.68 -8.37 1.86
CA LYS A 62 -23.53 -9.06 2.47
C LYS A 62 -22.73 -9.89 1.46
N GLN A 63 -23.40 -10.47 0.45
CA GLN A 63 -22.77 -11.23 -0.62
C GLN A 63 -21.71 -10.43 -1.38
N VAL A 64 -21.96 -9.15 -1.67
CA VAL A 64 -21.01 -8.28 -2.39
C VAL A 64 -19.73 -8.04 -1.57
N ILE A 65 -19.87 -7.92 -0.25
CA ILE A 65 -18.76 -7.78 0.70
C ILE A 65 -17.97 -9.09 0.75
N ASP A 66 -18.67 -10.22 0.90
CA ASP A 66 -18.05 -11.55 0.98
C ASP A 66 -17.31 -11.90 -0.32
N ASP A 67 -17.85 -11.56 -1.49
CA ASP A 67 -17.21 -11.77 -2.80
C ASP A 67 -15.94 -10.93 -2.96
N TYR A 68 -15.96 -9.67 -2.52
CA TYR A 68 -14.78 -8.80 -2.50
C TYR A 68 -13.69 -9.35 -1.58
N LEU A 69 -14.06 -9.76 -0.36
CA LEU A 69 -13.12 -10.33 0.60
C LEU A 69 -12.52 -11.63 0.06
N THR A 70 -13.32 -12.48 -0.59
CA THR A 70 -12.85 -13.75 -1.16
C THR A 70 -11.90 -13.52 -2.32
N SER A 71 -12.24 -12.61 -3.23
CA SER A 71 -11.43 -12.30 -4.42
C SER A 71 -10.08 -11.66 -4.07
N ASN A 72 -10.02 -10.86 -3.01
CA ASN A 72 -8.81 -10.15 -2.61
C ASN A 72 -7.97 -10.88 -1.54
N ARG A 73 -8.41 -12.05 -1.07
CA ARG A 73 -7.71 -12.84 -0.04
C ARG A 73 -6.56 -13.68 -0.61
N GLU A 74 -6.53 -13.91 -1.92
CA GLU A 74 -5.44 -14.64 -2.58
C GLU A 74 -4.15 -13.80 -2.55
N GLY A 75 -3.29 -14.07 -1.57
CA GLY A 75 -2.01 -13.37 -1.35
C GLY A 75 -1.73 -12.97 0.10
N TRP A 76 -2.64 -13.26 1.04
CA TRP A 76 -2.48 -12.98 2.48
C TRP A 76 -2.10 -14.22 3.33
N LEU A 77 -1.71 -15.33 2.70
CA LEU A 77 -1.21 -16.55 3.34
C LEU A 77 0.23 -16.84 2.93
#